data_AF-A0A929F370-F1
#
_entry.id   AF-A0A929F370-F1
#
_cell.length_a   1.000
_cell.length_b   1.000
_cell.length_c   1.000
_cell.angle_alpha   90.00
_cell.angle_beta   90.00
_cell.angle_gamma   90.00
#
_symmetry.space_group_name_H-M   'P 1'
#
loop_
_entity.id
_entity.type
_entity.pdbx_description
1 polymer ?
#
loop_
_entity_poly.entity_id
_entity_poly.type
_entity_poly.pdbx_seq_one_letter_code
_entity_poly.pdbx_strand_id
1 'polypeptide(L)'
;FIVGFDNDPPSIFERLSAFIQESGIVTAMVGLLNAPRSTKLYQRLVTEGRLLKDVSGDNTDFSINFTPKMDYETLINGYKKIISRIYSPEPYYKRVKEFLRDYKPSGKRTFRFHFNYIGAFLKSILFIGIIEKERVYYWKLFFWSLFRRPKLFQLSITFAIYGFHFRKIFGNCL
;
A
#
# COMPACT_ATOMS: atom_id res chain seq x y z
N PHE A 1 1.58 -2.16 -8.59
CA PHE A 1 1.10 -1.07 -9.46
C PHE A 1 2.26 -0.14 -9.76
N ILE A 2 2.39 0.34 -10.98
CA ILE A 2 3.49 1.20 -11.40
C ILE A 2 2.91 2.40 -12.16
N VAL A 3 3.45 3.60 -11.92
CA VAL A 3 3.12 4.85 -12.65
C VAL A 3 4.39 5.52 -13.15
N GLY A 4 4.26 6.36 -14.17
CA GLY A 4 5.38 7.07 -14.80
C GLY A 4 5.76 6.51 -16.16
N PHE A 5 4.87 5.74 -16.80
CA PHE A 5 5.04 5.36 -18.19
C PHE A 5 4.86 6.57 -19.11
N ASP A 6 5.58 6.59 -20.24
CA ASP A 6 5.52 7.67 -21.23
C ASP A 6 4.12 7.92 -21.82
N ASN A 7 3.24 6.92 -21.76
CA ASN A 7 1.86 6.98 -22.26
C ASN A 7 0.82 7.10 -21.12
N ASP A 8 1.25 7.27 -19.87
CA ASP A 8 0.32 7.46 -18.75
C ASP A 8 -0.45 8.77 -18.92
N PRO A 9 -1.79 8.74 -19.00
CA PRO A 9 -2.57 9.97 -19.03
C PRO A 9 -2.60 10.60 -17.63
N PRO A 10 -2.84 11.91 -17.48
CA PRO A 10 -2.96 12.56 -16.16
C PRO A 10 -4.02 11.91 -15.24
N SER A 11 -5.04 11.29 -15.82
CA SER A 11 -6.09 10.57 -15.10
C SER A 11 -5.66 9.19 -14.54
N ILE A 12 -4.43 8.74 -14.77
CA ILE A 12 -3.94 7.44 -14.30
C ILE A 12 -3.98 7.32 -12.77
N PHE A 13 -3.67 8.41 -12.05
CA PHE A 13 -3.58 8.41 -10.60
C PHE A 13 -4.92 8.11 -9.92
N GLU A 14 -6.00 8.71 -10.43
CA GLU A 14 -7.35 8.44 -9.94
C GLU A 14 -7.82 7.04 -10.35
N ARG A 15 -7.57 6.63 -11.60
CA ARG A 15 -7.96 5.29 -12.08
C ARG A 15 -7.30 4.18 -11.26
N LEU A 16 -6.01 4.28 -10.98
CA LEU A 16 -5.31 3.30 -10.16
C LEU A 16 -5.80 3.31 -8.71
N SER A 17 -6.02 4.48 -8.13
CA SER A 17 -6.57 4.59 -6.77
C SER A 17 -7.97 3.96 -6.66
N ALA A 18 -8.84 4.22 -7.65
CA ALA A 18 -10.17 3.64 -7.73
C ALA A 18 -10.11 2.12 -7.90
N PHE A 19 -9.29 1.63 -8.83
CA PHE A 19 -9.10 0.19 -9.03
C PHE A 19 -8.60 -0.52 -7.76
N ILE A 20 -7.61 0.06 -7.08
CA ILE A 20 -7.08 -0.47 -5.81
C ILE A 20 -8.17 -0.49 -4.72
N GLN A 21 -9.02 0.54 -4.69
CA GLN A 21 -10.15 0.60 -3.76
C GLN A 21 -11.20 -0.47 -4.06
N GLU A 22 -11.66 -0.57 -5.30
CA GLU A 22 -12.75 -1.45 -5.73
C GLU A 22 -12.36 -2.94 -5.69
N SER A 23 -11.10 -3.25 -5.97
CA SER A 23 -10.58 -4.63 -5.93
C SER A 23 -10.39 -5.17 -4.50
N GLY A 24 -10.48 -4.33 -3.46
CA GLY A 24 -10.26 -4.74 -2.08
C GLY A 24 -8.81 -5.17 -1.78
N ILE A 25 -7.83 -4.83 -2.63
CA ILE A 25 -6.43 -5.19 -2.39
C ILE A 25 -5.92 -4.43 -1.16
N VAL A 26 -5.60 -5.14 -0.09
CA VAL A 26 -5.19 -4.54 1.19
C VAL A 26 -3.78 -3.97 1.13
N THR A 27 -2.84 -4.79 0.66
CA THR A 27 -1.40 -4.48 0.56
C THR A 27 -1.07 -4.11 -0.88
N ALA A 28 -1.35 -2.88 -1.28
CA ALA A 28 -1.11 -2.40 -2.64
C ALA A 28 0.26 -1.75 -2.73
N MET A 29 1.23 -2.44 -3.35
CA MET A 29 2.52 -1.84 -3.67
C MET A 29 2.35 -0.96 -4.91
N VAL A 30 2.51 0.35 -4.74
CA VAL A 30 2.56 1.32 -5.83
C VAL A 30 3.98 1.85 -5.87
N GLY A 31 4.59 1.88 -7.05
CA GLY A 31 5.94 2.41 -7.24
C GLY A 31 6.03 3.31 -8.48
N LEU A 32 7.07 4.13 -8.52
CA LEU A 32 7.45 4.87 -9.72
C LEU A 32 8.17 3.93 -10.69
N LEU A 33 7.92 4.12 -11.99
CA LEU A 33 8.58 3.34 -13.02
C LEU A 33 10.09 3.57 -12.94
N ASN A 34 10.83 2.49 -12.85
CA ASN A 34 12.27 2.47 -12.99
C ASN A 34 12.65 1.55 -14.16
N ALA A 35 13.78 1.84 -14.79
CA ALA A 35 14.33 1.10 -15.91
C ALA A 35 15.62 0.39 -15.47
N PRO A 36 15.54 -0.87 -14.98
CA PRO A 36 16.72 -1.65 -14.62
C PRO A 36 17.66 -1.88 -15.82
N ARG A 37 18.96 -2.04 -15.53
CA ARG A 37 19.96 -2.39 -16.54
C ARG A 37 19.55 -3.64 -17.33
N SER A 38 19.97 -3.70 -18.59
CA SER A 38 19.69 -4.81 -19.51
C SER A 38 18.21 -4.99 -19.90
N THR A 39 17.30 -4.08 -19.52
CA THR A 39 15.91 -4.10 -20.00
C THR A 39 15.78 -3.37 -21.34
N LYS A 40 14.77 -3.73 -22.13
CA LYS A 40 14.42 -3.01 -23.37
C LYS A 40 14.13 -1.52 -23.12
N LEU A 41 13.47 -1.22 -22.00
CA LEU A 41 13.18 0.16 -21.60
C LEU A 41 14.47 0.94 -21.33
N TYR A 42 15.42 0.33 -20.59
CA TYR A 42 16.72 0.95 -20.33
C TYR A 42 17.47 1.24 -21.63
N GLN A 43 17.58 0.26 -22.54
CA GLN A 43 18.24 0.44 -23.83
C GLN A 43 17.61 1.58 -24.64
N ARG A 44 16.27 1.64 -24.68
CA ARG A 44 15.53 2.71 -25.35
C ARG A 44 15.83 4.08 -24.72
N LEU A 45 15.78 4.19 -23.39
CA LEU A 45 16.03 5.45 -22.68
C LEU A 45 17.48 5.94 -22.81
N VAL A 46 18.44 5.03 -22.95
CA VAL A 46 19.83 5.37 -23.30
C VAL A 46 19.88 5.98 -24.70
N THR A 47 19.25 5.35 -25.69
CA THR A 47 19.18 5.88 -27.06
C THR A 47 18.45 7.24 -27.12
N GLU A 48 17.42 7.43 -26.30
CA GLU A 48 16.67 8.70 -26.18
C GLU A 48 17.40 9.77 -25.35
N GLY A 49 18.54 9.45 -24.70
CA GLY A 49 19.27 10.39 -23.85
C GLY A 49 18.53 10.80 -22.57
N ARG A 50 17.60 9.96 -22.08
CA ARG A 50 16.72 10.27 -20.93
C ARG A 50 17.13 9.55 -19.64
N LEU A 51 18.13 8.68 -19.66
CA LEU A 51 18.60 7.97 -18.48
C LEU A 51 19.39 8.90 -17.54
N LEU A 52 19.11 8.86 -16.23
CA LEU A 52 19.74 9.74 -15.24
C LEU A 52 20.81 9.01 -14.41
N LYS A 53 20.39 8.04 -13.60
CA LYS A 53 21.24 7.33 -12.62
C LYS A 53 20.89 5.84 -12.62
N ASP A 54 21.65 5.02 -11.89
CA ASP A 54 21.25 3.64 -11.62
C ASP A 54 20.08 3.56 -10.65
N VAL A 55 19.30 2.48 -10.77
CA VAL A 55 18.11 2.22 -9.93
C VAL A 55 18.53 1.89 -8.50
N SER A 56 17.89 2.48 -7.49
CA SER A 56 18.13 2.16 -6.07
C SER A 56 17.61 0.76 -5.68
N GLY A 57 16.54 0.32 -6.33
CA GLY A 57 15.85 -0.95 -6.06
C GLY A 57 14.78 -0.84 -4.97
N ASP A 58 14.62 0.32 -4.34
CA ASP A 58 13.55 0.59 -3.38
C ASP A 58 12.31 1.11 -4.12
N ASN A 59 11.14 0.53 -3.84
CA ASN A 59 9.87 0.92 -4.46
C ASN A 59 9.18 2.07 -3.72
N THR A 60 9.74 2.50 -2.58
CA THR A 60 9.13 3.47 -1.66
C THR A 60 9.94 4.75 -1.47
N ASP A 61 11.13 4.83 -2.07
CA ASP A 61 12.06 5.97 -1.94
C ASP A 61 11.79 7.13 -2.91
N PHE A 62 10.71 7.04 -3.69
CA PHE A 62 10.33 8.04 -4.71
C PHE A 62 11.40 8.26 -5.80
N SER A 63 12.34 7.31 -5.98
CA SER A 63 13.37 7.43 -7.01
C SER A 63 12.83 7.10 -8.40
N ILE A 64 13.26 7.89 -9.37
CA ILE A 64 13.13 7.61 -10.80
C ILE A 64 14.52 7.69 -11.42
N ASN A 65 14.83 6.73 -12.29
CA ASN A 65 16.17 6.64 -12.87
C ASN A 65 16.26 7.19 -14.30
N PHE A 66 15.22 7.91 -14.76
CA PHE A 66 15.15 8.54 -16.06
C PHE A 66 14.23 9.77 -16.04
N THR A 67 14.34 10.64 -17.05
CA THR A 67 13.46 11.81 -17.23
C THR A 67 12.13 11.38 -17.86
N PRO A 68 10.98 11.43 -17.15
CA PRO A 68 9.68 11.04 -17.70
C PRO A 68 9.17 12.05 -18.75
N LYS A 69 8.22 11.64 -19.61
CA LYS A 69 7.54 12.57 -20.53
C LYS A 69 6.51 13.45 -19.82
N MET A 70 5.85 12.89 -18.82
CA MET A 70 5.05 13.67 -17.89
C MET A 70 5.98 14.59 -17.08
N ASP A 71 5.53 15.80 -16.81
CA ASP A 71 6.24 16.69 -15.89
C ASP A 71 6.53 15.99 -14.55
N TYR A 72 7.75 16.16 -14.05
CA TYR A 72 8.24 15.44 -12.88
C TYR A 72 7.44 15.77 -11.63
N GLU A 73 7.14 17.05 -11.39
CA GLU A 73 6.35 17.47 -10.23
C GLU A 73 4.93 16.90 -10.29
N THR A 74 4.33 16.92 -11.47
CA THR A 74 3.02 16.31 -11.73
C THR A 74 3.02 14.81 -11.42
N LEU A 75 4.06 14.08 -11.85
CA LEU A 75 4.20 12.64 -11.58
C LEU A 75 4.36 12.35 -10.09
N ILE A 76 5.24 13.07 -9.39
CA ILE A 76 5.48 12.88 -7.97
C ILE A 76 4.24 13.24 -7.15
N ASN A 77 3.59 14.36 -7.44
CA ASN A 77 2.35 14.77 -6.77
C ASN A 77 1.21 13.78 -7.03
N GLY A 78 1.09 13.27 -8.26
CA GLY A 78 0.14 12.22 -8.61
C GLY A 78 0.40 10.92 -7.84
N TYR A 79 1.65 10.48 -7.74
CA TYR A 79 2.05 9.32 -6.95
C TYR A 79 1.74 9.51 -5.45
N LYS A 80 2.13 10.65 -4.87
CA LYS A 80 1.79 11.01 -3.48
C LYS A 80 0.28 10.99 -3.25
N LYS A 81 -0.51 11.48 -4.20
CA LYS A 81 -1.98 11.46 -4.13
C LYS A 81 -2.54 10.03 -4.12
N ILE A 82 -1.97 9.10 -4.89
CA ILE A 82 -2.36 7.69 -4.81
C ILE A 82 -2.10 7.17 -3.39
N ILE A 83 -0.86 7.31 -2.90
CA ILE A 83 -0.43 6.78 -1.62
C ILE A 83 -1.27 7.34 -0.46
N SER A 84 -1.49 8.66 -0.45
CA SER A 84 -2.30 9.33 0.58
C SER A 84 -3.74 8.83 0.55
N ARG A 85 -4.33 8.68 -0.64
CA ARG A 85 -5.70 8.21 -0.80
C ARG A 85 -5.86 6.78 -0.34
N ILE A 86 -5.03 5.85 -0.82
CA ILE A 86 -5.20 4.43 -0.53
C ILE A 86 -4.90 4.10 0.94
N TYR A 87 -3.92 4.76 1.56
CA TYR A 87 -3.52 4.48 2.95
C TYR A 87 -4.16 5.39 3.99
N SER A 88 -4.98 6.37 3.57
CA SER A 88 -5.84 7.09 4.49
C SER A 88 -6.74 6.11 5.28
N PRO A 89 -7.05 6.40 6.55
CA PRO A 89 -7.69 5.45 7.45
C PRO A 89 -8.97 4.84 6.89
N GLU A 90 -9.94 5.66 6.48
CA GLU A 90 -11.24 5.18 6.04
C GLU A 90 -11.17 4.26 4.79
N PRO A 91 -10.58 4.70 3.65
CA PRO A 91 -10.37 3.84 2.48
C PRO A 91 -9.63 2.54 2.80
N TYR A 92 -8.56 2.62 3.60
CA TYR A 92 -7.78 1.44 3.97
C TYR A 92 -8.62 0.42 4.74
N TYR A 93 -9.28 0.84 5.82
CA TYR A 93 -10.09 -0.06 6.64
C TYR A 93 -11.31 -0.60 5.88
N LYS A 94 -11.88 0.17 4.95
CA LYS A 94 -12.93 -0.29 4.04
C LYS A 94 -12.43 -1.42 3.14
N ARG A 95 -11.26 -1.27 2.51
CA ARG A 95 -10.64 -2.33 1.69
C ARG A 95 -10.36 -3.59 2.50
N VAL A 96 -9.83 -3.45 3.73
CA VAL A 96 -9.59 -4.59 4.63
C VAL A 96 -10.88 -5.35 4.90
N LYS A 97 -11.97 -4.64 5.21
CA LYS A 97 -13.27 -5.25 5.48
C LYS A 97 -13.83 -5.96 4.24
N GLU A 98 -13.72 -5.34 3.06
CA GLU A 98 -14.14 -5.92 1.78
C GLU A 98 -13.36 -7.22 1.48
N PHE A 99 -12.04 -7.18 1.57
CA PHE A 99 -11.19 -8.36 1.42
C PHE A 99 -11.60 -9.49 2.37
N LEU A 100 -11.75 -9.19 3.66
CA LEU A 100 -12.07 -10.20 4.67
C LEU A 100 -13.48 -10.79 4.51
N ARG A 101 -14.42 -10.06 3.89
CA ARG A 101 -15.78 -10.55 3.61
C ARG A 101 -15.77 -11.68 2.59
N ASP A 102 -14.92 -11.56 1.57
CA ASP A 102 -14.93 -12.45 0.41
C ASP A 102 -13.81 -13.51 0.49
N TYR A 103 -12.75 -13.25 1.26
CA TYR A 103 -11.62 -14.16 1.45
C TYR A 103 -12.02 -15.48 2.12
N LYS A 104 -11.80 -16.59 1.41
CA LYS A 104 -11.94 -17.96 1.93
C LYS A 104 -10.54 -18.57 2.09
N PRO A 105 -10.07 -18.84 3.32
CA PRO A 105 -8.76 -19.44 3.52
C PRO A 105 -8.75 -20.85 2.91
N SER A 106 -7.85 -21.09 1.96
CA SER A 106 -7.60 -22.41 1.39
C SER A 106 -6.63 -23.19 2.29
N GLY A 107 -7.07 -24.36 2.78
CA GLY A 107 -6.25 -25.29 3.56
C GLY A 107 -6.40 -25.18 5.09
N LYS A 108 -6.00 -26.26 5.79
CA LYS A 108 -5.87 -26.29 7.24
C LYS A 108 -4.60 -25.51 7.63
N ARG A 109 -4.68 -24.19 7.79
CA ARG A 109 -3.57 -23.43 8.38
C ARG A 109 -3.36 -23.92 9.81
N THR A 110 -2.27 -24.65 10.04
CA THR A 110 -1.79 -24.94 11.39
C THR A 110 -1.38 -23.61 12.01
N PHE A 111 -2.17 -23.13 12.95
CA PHE A 111 -1.84 -21.95 13.74
C PHE A 111 -0.56 -22.25 14.54
N ARG A 112 0.57 -21.69 14.11
CA ARG A 112 1.81 -21.72 14.90
C ARG A 112 1.78 -20.54 15.85
N PHE A 113 1.36 -20.81 17.08
CA PHE A 113 1.34 -19.79 18.12
C PHE A 113 2.77 -19.43 18.52
N HIS A 114 3.07 -18.14 18.54
CA HIS A 114 4.31 -17.59 19.09
C HIS A 114 3.92 -16.51 20.10
N PHE A 115 4.58 -16.50 21.27
CA PHE A 115 4.34 -15.50 22.32
C PHE A 115 4.45 -14.06 21.83
N ASN A 116 5.29 -13.82 20.82
CA ASN A 116 5.45 -12.51 20.19
C ASN A 116 4.14 -11.97 19.58
N TYR A 117 3.19 -12.82 19.20
CA TYR A 117 1.89 -12.38 18.69
C TYR A 117 1.00 -11.78 19.77
N ILE A 118 1.06 -12.26 21.01
CA ILE A 118 0.34 -11.65 22.14
C ILE A 118 0.88 -10.24 22.36
N GLY A 119 2.21 -10.08 22.38
CA GLY A 119 2.86 -8.78 22.52
C GLY A 119 2.46 -7.81 21.41
N ALA A 120 2.41 -8.27 20.16
CA ALA A 120 1.96 -7.46 19.03
C ALA A 120 0.47 -7.07 19.14
N PHE A 121 -0.39 -7.97 19.61
CA PHE A 121 -1.81 -7.71 19.82
C PHE A 121 -2.07 -6.69 20.94
N LEU A 122 -1.39 -6.82 22.09
CA LEU A 122 -1.51 -5.84 23.17
C LEU A 122 -0.98 -4.47 22.72
N LYS A 123 0.14 -4.44 21.99
CA LYS A 123 0.65 -3.22 21.37
C LYS A 123 -0.34 -2.63 20.37
N SER A 124 -1.02 -3.43 19.55
CA SER A 124 -2.01 -2.89 18.60
C SER A 124 -3.20 -2.26 19.32
N ILE A 125 -3.68 -2.86 20.42
CA ILE A 125 -4.72 -2.26 21.25
C ILE A 125 -4.26 -0.93 21.85
N LEU A 126 -3.06 -0.89 22.44
CA LEU A 126 -2.55 0.34 23.06
C LEU A 126 -2.28 1.43 22.03
N PHE A 127 -1.43 1.15 21.04
CA PHE A 127 -1.00 2.16 20.08
C PHE A 127 -2.10 2.54 19.09
N ILE A 128 -2.80 1.57 18.49
CA ILE A 128 -3.80 1.85 17.45
C ILE A 128 -5.18 2.09 18.08
N GLY A 129 -5.54 1.32 19.10
CA GLY A 129 -6.86 1.38 19.72
C GLY A 129 -7.07 2.50 20.74
N ILE A 130 -5.99 3.00 21.37
CA ILE A 130 -6.07 4.05 22.40
C ILE A 130 -5.36 5.33 21.96
N ILE A 131 -4.08 5.23 21.59
CA ILE A 131 -3.22 6.41 21.32
C ILE A 131 -3.54 7.08 19.98
N GLU A 132 -3.66 6.31 18.89
CA GLU A 132 -3.86 6.86 17.56
C GLU A 132 -5.22 7.58 17.40
N LYS A 133 -5.22 8.69 16.65
CA LYS A 133 -6.41 9.53 16.42
C LYS A 133 -7.52 8.77 15.69
N GLU A 134 -7.13 7.87 14.80
CA GLU A 134 -7.99 7.14 13.87
C GLU A 134 -8.51 5.80 14.43
N ARG A 135 -8.48 5.66 15.77
CA ARG A 135 -8.88 4.44 16.52
C ARG A 135 -10.30 3.97 16.25
N VAL A 136 -11.19 4.86 15.81
CA VAL A 136 -12.59 4.50 15.49
C VAL A 136 -12.63 3.44 14.39
N TYR A 137 -11.78 3.55 13.35
CA TYR A 137 -11.73 2.57 12.27
C TYR A 137 -11.16 1.23 12.73
N TYR A 138 -10.16 1.28 13.62
CA TYR A 138 -9.61 0.08 14.26
C TYR A 138 -10.69 -0.69 15.02
N TRP A 139 -11.43 -0.03 15.92
CA TRP A 139 -12.47 -0.69 16.71
C TRP A 139 -13.64 -1.18 15.84
N LYS A 140 -14.03 -0.43 14.80
CA LYS A 140 -15.02 -0.89 13.82
C LYS A 140 -14.59 -2.20 13.16
N LEU A 141 -13.34 -2.30 12.71
CA LEU A 141 -12.81 -3.53 12.10
C LEU A 141 -12.66 -4.65 13.15
N PHE A 142 -12.17 -4.33 14.33
CA PHE A 142 -11.95 -5.26 15.43
C PHE A 142 -13.24 -5.98 15.81
N PHE A 143 -14.30 -5.24 16.17
CA PHE A 143 -15.56 -5.86 16.57
C PHE A 143 -16.27 -6.51 15.39
N TRP A 144 -16.23 -5.90 14.21
CA TRP A 144 -16.82 -6.52 13.02
C TRP A 144 -16.18 -7.88 12.71
N SER A 145 -14.86 -7.98 12.73
CA SER A 145 -14.16 -9.23 12.45
C SER A 145 -14.35 -10.26 13.58
N LEU A 146 -14.35 -9.83 14.85
CA LEU A 146 -14.59 -10.69 16.00
C LEU A 146 -15.95 -11.39 15.93
N PHE A 147 -17.01 -10.67 15.55
CA PHE A 147 -18.36 -11.21 15.53
C PHE A 147 -18.80 -11.80 14.17
N ARG A 148 -18.31 -11.27 13.04
CA ARG A 148 -18.75 -11.68 11.70
C ARG A 148 -17.79 -12.63 10.99
N ARG A 149 -16.48 -12.57 11.31
CA ARG A 149 -15.43 -13.37 10.67
C ARG A 149 -14.38 -13.85 11.70
N PRO A 150 -14.77 -14.52 12.81
CA PRO A 150 -13.87 -14.84 13.92
C PRO A 150 -12.63 -15.65 13.49
N LYS A 151 -12.77 -16.55 12.51
CA LYS A 151 -11.65 -17.32 11.93
C LYS A 151 -10.58 -16.45 11.24
N LEU A 152 -10.93 -15.22 10.86
CA LEU A 152 -10.04 -14.24 10.21
C LEU A 152 -9.69 -13.08 11.14
N PHE A 153 -10.06 -13.15 12.43
CA PHE A 153 -9.83 -12.08 13.38
C PHE A 153 -8.34 -11.73 13.50
N GLN A 154 -7.47 -12.73 13.67
CA GLN A 154 -6.01 -12.51 13.71
C GLN A 154 -5.52 -11.76 12.45
N LEU A 155 -6.00 -12.15 11.27
CA LEU A 155 -5.61 -11.52 10.02
C LEU A 155 -6.08 -10.05 9.95
N SER A 156 -7.25 -9.73 10.48
CA SER A 156 -7.71 -8.33 10.58
C SER A 156 -6.81 -7.49 11.48
N ILE A 157 -6.31 -8.03 12.59
CA ILE A 157 -5.34 -7.34 13.45
C ILE A 157 -4.02 -7.14 12.70
N THR A 158 -3.53 -8.16 12.00
CA THR A 158 -2.33 -8.04 11.16
C THR A 158 -2.48 -6.92 10.13
N PHE A 159 -3.62 -6.85 9.43
CA PHE A 159 -3.88 -5.77 8.49
C PHE A 159 -4.03 -4.40 9.16
N ALA A 160 -4.65 -4.32 10.34
CA ALA A 160 -4.68 -3.06 11.07
C ALA A 160 -3.27 -2.55 11.42
N ILE A 161 -2.38 -3.46 11.83
CA ILE A 161 -0.97 -3.17 12.09
C ILE A 161 -0.25 -2.73 10.79
N TYR A 162 -0.45 -3.43 9.67
CA TYR A 162 0.12 -3.03 8.38
C TYR A 162 -0.34 -1.64 7.96
N GLY A 163 -1.65 -1.34 8.07
CA GLY A 163 -2.19 -0.02 7.79
C GLY A 163 -1.57 1.08 8.64
N PHE A 164 -1.34 0.81 9.93
CA PHE A 164 -0.61 1.72 10.81
C PHE A 164 0.82 1.98 10.30
N HIS A 165 1.56 0.92 9.95
CA HIS A 165 2.92 1.08 9.41
C HIS A 165 2.96 1.82 8.07
N PHE A 166 2.05 1.50 7.13
CA PHE A 166 1.96 2.22 5.87
C PHE A 166 1.73 3.72 6.09
N ARG A 167 0.83 4.09 7.01
CA ARG A 167 0.62 5.50 7.35
C ARG A 167 1.84 6.16 7.99
N LYS A 168 2.59 5.45 8.86
CA LYS A 168 3.81 6.01 9.46
C LYS A 168 4.94 6.18 8.43
N ILE A 169 5.14 5.19 7.56
CA ILE A 169 6.19 5.24 6.53
C ILE A 169 5.87 6.34 5.51
N PHE A 170 4.67 6.31 4.93
CA PHE A 170 4.31 7.26 3.89
C PHE A 170 3.92 8.64 4.44
N GLY A 171 3.44 8.72 5.68
CA GLY A 171 3.12 10.00 6.33
C GLY A 171 4.35 10.89 6.56
N ASN A 172 5.55 10.33 6.59
CA ASN A 172 6.79 11.11 6.62
C ASN A 172 7.20 11.66 5.24
N CYS A 173 6.59 11.17 4.16
CA CYS A 173 6.94 11.51 2.78
C CYS A 173 5.87 12.34 2.06
N LEU A 174 4.67 12.44 2.65
CA LEU A 174 3.52 13.23 2.20
C LEU A 174 3.58 14.63 2.78
#